data_AF-A0A5S9MEF2-F1
#
_entry.id   AF-A0A5S9MEF2-F1
#
_cell.length_a   1.000
_cell.length_b   1.000
_cell.length_c   1.000
_cell.angle_alpha   90.00
_cell.angle_beta   90.00
_cell.angle_gamma   90.00
#
_symmetry.space_group_name_H-M   'P 1'
#
loop_
_entity.id
_entity.type
_entity.pdbx_description
1 polymer ?
#
loop_
_entity_poly.entity_id
_entity_poly.type
_entity_poly.pdbx_seq_one_letter_code
_entity_poly.pdbx_strand_id
1 'polypeptide(L)'
;MLTKMERLMLRKVEVIEYQSSWPKQFQDEHDKLKKIVGDNWVYGHHIGSTSVIGMAAKPIIDILLEVKHISSLDECNHLFRQLGYEPLGENGLKGRRFFRKGGLNRTHHVHAYEAGHDDVKKAFGVPRLFKSCT
;
A
#
# COMPACT_ATOMS: atom_id res chain seq x y z
N MET A 1 -10.55 13.26 21.68
CA MET A 1 -9.89 12.67 20.48
C MET A 1 -9.30 13.79 19.66
N LEU A 2 -8.08 13.63 19.12
CA LEU A 2 -7.45 14.64 18.25
C LEU A 2 -8.21 14.81 16.93
N THR A 3 -8.43 16.05 16.53
CA THR A 3 -9.00 16.46 15.25
C THR A 3 -8.09 16.04 14.08
N LYS A 4 -8.66 15.98 12.87
CA LYS A 4 -7.92 15.68 11.64
C LYS A 4 -6.74 16.65 11.42
N MET A 5 -6.90 17.93 11.79
CA MET A 5 -5.86 18.95 11.68
C MET A 5 -4.73 18.74 12.69
N GLU A 6 -5.05 18.44 13.95
CA GLU A 6 -4.03 18.15 14.98
C GLU A 6 -3.22 16.89 14.64
N ARG A 7 -3.87 15.85 14.11
CA ARG A 7 -3.18 14.64 13.62
C ARG A 7 -2.24 14.92 12.44
N LEU A 8 -2.58 15.87 11.58
CA LEU A 8 -1.71 16.27 10.47
C LEU A 8 -0.49 17.04 10.96
N MET A 9 -0.65 17.93 11.94
CA MET A 9 0.46 18.72 12.50
C MET A 9 1.43 17.89 13.33
N LEU A 10 0.98 16.77 13.93
CA LEU A 10 1.83 15.86 14.71
C LEU A 10 2.60 14.84 13.86
N ARG A 11 2.39 14.81 12.54
CA ARG A 11 3.02 13.82 11.67
C ARG A 11 4.46 14.21 11.34
N LYS A 12 5.44 13.44 11.81
CA LYS A 12 6.82 13.54 11.32
C LYS A 12 6.89 13.00 9.89
N VAL A 13 7.15 13.88 8.93
CA VAL A 13 7.43 13.50 7.53
C VAL A 13 8.92 13.63 7.32
N GLU A 14 9.62 12.50 7.36
CA GLU A 14 11.06 12.42 7.17
C GLU A 14 11.37 11.57 5.93
N VAL A 15 12.30 12.04 5.13
CA VAL A 15 12.88 11.29 4.00
C VAL A 15 14.23 10.78 4.48
N ILE A 16 14.45 9.47 4.35
CA ILE A 16 15.70 8.81 4.75
C ILE A 16 16.36 8.15 3.54
N GLU A 17 17.66 7.92 3.65
CA GLU A 17 18.41 7.13 2.67
C GLU A 17 17.83 5.72 2.52
N TYR A 18 18.05 5.15 1.34
CA TYR A 18 17.57 3.82 1.01
C TYR A 18 17.93 2.79 2.08
N GLN A 19 16.95 1.98 2.46
CA GLN A 19 17.15 0.89 3.42
C GLN A 19 17.07 -0.46 2.70
N SER A 20 18.12 -1.26 2.80
CA SER A 20 18.15 -2.64 2.27
C SER A 20 17.12 -3.57 2.91
N SER A 21 16.48 -3.14 4.01
CA SER A 21 15.40 -3.87 4.66
C SER A 21 14.04 -3.71 3.97
N TRP A 22 13.84 -2.68 3.12
CA TRP A 22 12.53 -2.41 2.51
C TRP A 22 11.98 -3.56 1.65
N PRO A 23 12.78 -4.27 0.82
CA PRO A 23 12.29 -5.44 0.10
C PRO A 23 11.76 -6.54 1.02
N LYS A 24 12.44 -6.78 2.15
CA LYS A 24 11.99 -7.78 3.14
C LYS A 24 10.70 -7.34 3.84
N GLN A 25 10.59 -6.05 4.21
CA GLN A 25 9.37 -5.49 4.80
C GLN A 25 8.18 -5.60 3.85
N PHE A 26 8.40 -5.31 2.56
CA PHE A 26 7.41 -5.54 1.52
C PHE A 26 6.99 -7.01 1.45
N GLN A 27 7.95 -7.95 1.35
CA GLN A 27 7.63 -9.37 1.24
C GLN A 27 6.83 -9.88 2.45
N ASP A 28 7.21 -9.46 3.66
CA ASP A 28 6.51 -9.83 4.89
C ASP A 28 5.07 -9.33 4.93
N GLU A 29 4.82 -8.12 4.44
CA GLU A 29 3.46 -7.59 4.39
C GLU A 29 2.66 -8.17 3.22
N HIS A 30 3.30 -8.39 2.07
CA HIS A 30 2.73 -9.08 0.92
C HIS A 30 2.18 -10.45 1.33
N ASP A 31 2.94 -11.25 2.07
CA ASP A 31 2.52 -12.59 2.48
C ASP A 31 1.37 -12.58 3.49
N LYS A 32 1.31 -11.57 4.36
CA LYS A 32 0.16 -11.38 5.26
C LYS A 32 -1.09 -10.99 4.48
N LEU A 33 -0.97 -10.07 3.53
CA LEU A 33 -2.07 -9.62 2.69
C LEU A 33 -2.60 -10.76 1.83
N LYS A 34 -1.71 -11.53 1.19
CA LYS A 34 -2.08 -12.69 0.38
C LYS A 34 -2.91 -13.71 1.17
N LYS A 35 -2.56 -13.96 2.45
CA LYS A 35 -3.32 -14.85 3.32
C LYS A 35 -4.74 -14.36 3.59
N ILE A 36 -4.94 -13.06 3.85
CA ILE A 36 -6.28 -12.53 4.18
C ILE A 36 -7.15 -12.28 2.96
N VAL A 37 -6.55 -12.02 1.79
CA VAL A 37 -7.27 -11.82 0.53
C VAL A 37 -7.64 -13.17 -0.10
N GLY A 38 -6.85 -14.22 0.14
CA GLY A 38 -7.15 -15.58 -0.29
C GLY A 38 -7.35 -15.69 -1.79
N ASP A 39 -8.42 -16.38 -2.21
CA ASP A 39 -8.69 -16.67 -3.62
C ASP A 39 -8.97 -15.43 -4.48
N ASN A 40 -9.26 -14.29 -3.86
CA ASN A 40 -9.45 -13.03 -4.57
C ASN A 40 -8.12 -12.40 -5.01
N TRP A 41 -6.98 -12.91 -4.54
CA TRP A 41 -5.65 -12.38 -4.83
C TRP A 41 -5.24 -12.66 -6.28
N VAL A 42 -4.84 -11.62 -7.01
CA VAL A 42 -4.16 -11.76 -8.31
C VAL A 42 -2.66 -11.54 -8.13
N TYR A 43 -2.26 -10.35 -7.69
CA TYR A 43 -0.85 -10.02 -7.44
C TYR A 43 -0.69 -8.80 -6.53
N GLY A 44 0.46 -8.68 -5.89
CA GLY A 44 0.83 -7.52 -5.07
C GLY A 44 2.19 -7.01 -5.50
N HIS A 45 2.27 -5.76 -5.93
CA HIS A 45 3.51 -5.14 -6.43
C HIS A 45 4.08 -4.17 -5.41
N HIS A 46 5.39 -4.22 -5.20
CA HIS A 46 6.11 -3.17 -4.46
C HIS A 46 6.26 -1.96 -5.37
N ILE A 47 5.56 -0.88 -5.05
CA ILE A 47 5.60 0.37 -5.80
C ILE A 47 6.15 1.51 -4.95
N GLY A 48 6.33 2.67 -5.58
CA GLY A 48 6.80 3.87 -4.89
C GLY A 48 8.30 3.88 -4.67
N SER A 49 8.81 4.93 -4.04
CA SER A 49 10.26 5.14 -3.91
C SER A 49 10.98 4.05 -3.09
N THR A 50 10.29 3.39 -2.16
CA THR A 50 10.89 2.32 -1.35
C THR A 50 11.15 1.03 -2.12
N SER A 51 10.60 0.88 -3.34
CA SER A 51 10.92 -0.25 -4.23
C SER A 51 12.19 -0.02 -5.06
N VAL A 52 12.70 1.21 -5.11
CA VAL A 52 13.84 1.61 -5.94
C VAL A 52 15.14 1.59 -5.13
N ILE A 53 16.06 0.68 -5.47
CA ILE A 53 17.38 0.60 -4.84
C ILE A 53 18.12 1.94 -4.91
N GLY A 54 18.65 2.39 -3.78
CA GLY A 54 19.44 3.62 -3.67
C GLY A 54 18.62 4.92 -3.66
N MET A 55 17.29 4.85 -3.71
CA MET A 55 16.43 6.04 -3.66
C MET A 55 16.09 6.43 -2.22
N ALA A 56 16.43 7.66 -1.84
CA ALA A 56 15.94 8.24 -0.60
C ALA A 56 14.41 8.39 -0.65
N ALA A 57 13.72 7.99 0.42
CA ALA A 57 12.27 7.91 0.46
C ALA A 57 11.71 8.15 1.86
N LYS A 58 10.40 8.41 1.93
CA LYS A 58 9.67 8.25 3.18
C LYS A 58 9.62 6.74 3.50
N PRO A 59 9.80 6.33 4.76
CA PRO A 59 9.82 4.91 5.14
C PRO A 59 8.40 4.31 5.16
N ILE A 60 7.77 4.29 3.99
CA ILE A 60 6.42 3.78 3.75
C ILE A 60 6.50 2.77 2.62
N ILE A 61 6.05 1.55 2.89
CA ILE A 61 5.91 0.51 1.88
C ILE A 61 4.58 0.73 1.15
N ASP A 62 4.64 1.14 -0.11
CA ASP A 62 3.47 1.29 -0.97
C ASP A 62 3.28 0.00 -1.79
N ILE A 63 2.08 -0.56 -1.73
CA ILE A 63 1.72 -1.82 -2.38
C ILE A 63 0.57 -1.56 -3.36
N LEU A 64 0.75 -1.95 -4.62
CA LEU A 64 -0.34 -2.05 -5.59
C LEU A 64 -0.91 -3.46 -5.54
N LEU A 65 -2.14 -3.60 -5.05
CA LEU A 65 -2.82 -4.88 -4.93
C LEU A 65 -3.82 -5.05 -6.08
N GLU A 66 -3.63 -6.09 -6.89
CA GLU A 66 -4.59 -6.52 -7.89
C GLU A 66 -5.45 -7.66 -7.32
N VAL A 67 -6.77 -7.53 -7.48
CA VAL A 67 -7.75 -8.55 -7.06
C VAL A 67 -8.72 -8.90 -8.19
N LYS A 68 -9.36 -10.06 -8.09
CA LYS A 68 -10.38 -10.49 -9.06
C LYS A 68 -11.65 -9.65 -8.97
N HIS A 69 -12.09 -9.36 -7.74
CA HIS A 69 -13.29 -8.59 -7.44
C HIS A 69 -12.99 -7.55 -6.37
N ILE A 70 -13.08 -6.27 -6.73
CA ILE A 70 -12.73 -5.18 -5.80
C ILE A 70 -13.71 -5.08 -4.63
N SER A 71 -14.99 -5.38 -4.86
CA SER A 71 -16.04 -5.34 -3.83
C SER A 71 -15.81 -6.37 -2.73
N SER A 72 -15.21 -7.53 -3.02
CA SER A 72 -14.92 -8.57 -2.02
C SER A 72 -13.92 -8.10 -0.96
N LEU A 73 -13.10 -7.07 -1.25
CA LEU A 73 -12.23 -6.50 -0.21
C LEU A 73 -13.01 -5.74 0.87
N ASP A 74 -14.20 -5.24 0.58
CA ASP A 74 -15.03 -4.56 1.57
C ASP A 74 -15.49 -5.53 2.67
N GLU A 75 -15.74 -6.79 2.30
CA GLU A 75 -16.07 -7.89 3.21
C GLU A 75 -14.87 -8.25 4.10
N CYS A 76 -13.65 -8.17 3.54
CA CYS A 76 -12.40 -8.42 4.27
C CYS A 76 -11.95 -7.26 5.18
N ASN A 77 -12.66 -6.13 5.23
CA ASN A 77 -12.24 -4.94 5.99
C ASN A 77 -11.90 -5.24 7.46
N HIS A 78 -12.58 -6.19 8.09
CA HIS A 78 -12.31 -6.61 9.46
C HIS A 78 -10.93 -7.30 9.60
N LEU A 79 -10.52 -8.12 8.63
CA LEU A 79 -9.20 -8.76 8.60
C LEU A 79 -8.08 -7.73 8.39
N PHE A 80 -8.30 -6.75 7.50
CA PHE A 80 -7.36 -5.63 7.34
C PHE A 80 -7.16 -4.86 8.65
N ARG A 81 -8.24 -4.61 9.40
CA ARG A 81 -8.15 -4.00 10.75
C ARG A 81 -7.37 -4.86 11.74
N GLN A 82 -7.52 -6.18 11.71
CA GLN A 82 -6.71 -7.09 12.54
C GLN A 82 -5.21 -7.03 12.21
N LEU A 83 -4.86 -6.77 10.94
CA LEU A 83 -3.47 -6.48 10.53
C LEU A 83 -3.01 -5.04 10.84
N GLY A 84 -3.86 -4.22 11.46
CA GLY A 84 -3.56 -2.83 11.84
C GLY A 84 -3.81 -1.80 10.74
N TYR A 85 -4.51 -2.17 9.67
CA TYR A 85 -4.92 -1.22 8.63
C TYR A 85 -6.20 -0.46 9.00
N GLU A 86 -6.28 0.76 8.50
CA GLU A 86 -7.50 1.55 8.41
C GLU A 86 -8.00 1.50 6.95
N PRO A 87 -9.17 0.87 6.69
CA PRO A 87 -9.83 0.92 5.39
C PRO A 87 -10.45 2.30 5.14
N LEU A 88 -10.15 2.88 3.98
CA LEU A 88 -10.56 4.24 3.61
C LEU A 88 -11.46 4.28 2.36
N GLY A 89 -11.90 3.12 1.88
CA GLY A 89 -12.66 2.99 0.64
C GLY A 89 -11.89 3.58 -0.55
N GLU A 90 -12.59 4.29 -1.44
CA GLU A 90 -11.99 4.91 -2.62
C GLU A 90 -10.98 6.01 -2.29
N ASN A 91 -11.24 6.76 -1.22
CA ASN A 91 -10.40 7.87 -0.76
C ASN A 91 -10.04 8.86 -1.89
N GLY A 92 -11.02 9.20 -2.73
CA GLY A 92 -10.90 10.18 -3.82
C GLY A 92 -10.47 9.61 -5.18
N LEU A 93 -10.24 8.30 -5.31
CA LEU A 93 -9.98 7.64 -6.59
C LEU A 93 -11.03 6.54 -6.84
N LYS A 94 -11.87 6.74 -7.85
CA LYS A 94 -12.95 5.82 -8.21
C LYS A 94 -12.41 4.41 -8.48
N GLY A 95 -13.09 3.39 -7.98
CA GLY A 95 -12.70 1.99 -8.18
C GLY A 95 -11.54 1.52 -7.31
N ARG A 96 -10.93 2.39 -6.49
CA ARG A 96 -9.87 2.00 -5.54
C ARG A 96 -10.46 1.44 -4.25
N ARG A 97 -9.72 0.57 -3.57
CA ARG A 97 -9.77 0.43 -2.10
C ARG A 97 -8.42 0.77 -1.51
N PHE A 98 -8.41 1.75 -0.62
CA PHE A 98 -7.20 2.26 0.00
C PHE A 98 -7.12 1.86 1.47
N PHE A 99 -6.00 1.28 1.85
CA PHE A 99 -5.73 0.87 3.23
C PHE A 99 -4.44 1.53 3.71
N ARG A 100 -4.44 2.08 4.93
CA ARG A 100 -3.23 2.66 5.55
C ARG A 100 -2.93 2.01 6.90
N LYS A 101 -1.65 1.84 7.23
CA LYS A 101 -1.18 1.25 8.49
C LYS A 101 -0.17 2.16 9.19
N GLY A 102 -0.11 2.08 10.53
CA GLY A 102 0.88 2.81 11.35
C GLY A 102 0.40 4.13 11.97
N GLY A 103 -0.86 4.52 11.74
CA GLY A 103 -1.46 5.71 12.37
C GLY A 103 -0.70 7.01 12.02
N LEU A 104 -0.14 7.67 13.05
CA LEU A 104 0.68 8.87 12.87
C LEU A 104 2.02 8.56 12.19
N ASN A 105 2.61 7.41 12.50
CA ASN A 105 3.86 6.91 11.91
C ASN A 105 3.51 5.92 10.80
N ARG A 106 2.99 6.43 9.69
CA ARG A 106 2.54 5.58 8.57
C ARG A 106 3.68 4.69 8.11
N THR A 107 3.40 3.40 7.97
CA THR A 107 4.38 2.39 7.56
C THR A 107 4.00 1.71 6.25
N HIS A 108 2.72 1.54 5.99
CA HIS A 108 2.26 0.87 4.77
C HIS A 108 1.04 1.57 4.18
N HIS A 109 0.99 1.54 2.85
CA HIS A 109 -0.18 1.88 2.07
C HIS A 109 -0.48 0.74 1.10
N VAL A 110 -1.76 0.38 0.97
CA VAL A 110 -2.22 -0.57 -0.04
C VAL A 110 -3.21 0.15 -0.94
N HIS A 111 -2.88 0.17 -2.22
CA HIS A 111 -3.68 0.68 -3.32
C HIS A 111 -4.27 -0.53 -4.04
N ALA A 112 -5.50 -0.89 -3.71
CA ALA A 112 -6.14 -2.05 -4.32
C ALA A 112 -7.06 -1.65 -5.48
N TYR A 113 -6.99 -2.42 -6.56
CA TYR A 113 -7.82 -2.28 -7.75
C TYR A 113 -8.22 -3.66 -8.27
N GLU A 114 -9.33 -3.71 -9.00
CA GLU A 114 -9.67 -4.89 -9.79
C GLU A 114 -8.65 -5.08 -10.91
N ALA A 115 -8.28 -6.33 -11.20
CA ALA A 115 -7.36 -6.67 -12.27
C ALA A 115 -7.87 -6.12 -13.62
N GLY A 116 -6.95 -5.53 -14.40
CA GLY A 116 -7.28 -4.89 -15.67
C GLY A 116 -7.80 -3.45 -15.57
N HIS A 117 -7.97 -2.89 -14.36
CA HIS A 117 -8.30 -1.48 -14.17
C HIS A 117 -7.23 -0.55 -14.76
N ASP A 118 -7.61 0.60 -15.32
CA ASP A 118 -6.67 1.46 -16.02
C ASP A 118 -5.56 2.02 -15.14
N ASP A 119 -5.83 2.25 -13.85
CA ASP A 119 -4.80 2.71 -12.91
C ASP A 119 -3.73 1.64 -12.62
N VAL A 120 -4.07 0.35 -12.74
CA VAL A 120 -3.09 -0.74 -12.71
C VAL A 120 -2.16 -0.61 -13.92
N LYS A 121 -2.72 -0.45 -15.12
CA LYS A 121 -1.95 -0.27 -16.37
C LYS A 121 -1.05 0.97 -16.31
N LYS A 122 -1.57 2.09 -15.80
CA LYS A 122 -0.82 3.35 -15.65
C LYS A 122 0.35 3.20 -14.69
N ALA A 123 0.19 2.45 -13.59
CA ALA A 123 1.28 2.24 -12.64
C ALA A 123 2.49 1.63 -13.35
N PHE A 124 2.30 0.59 -14.16
CA PHE A 124 3.39 -0.03 -14.94
C PHE A 124 3.98 0.87 -16.04
N GLY A 125 3.21 1.85 -16.52
CA GLY A 125 3.66 2.84 -17.50
C GLY A 125 4.59 3.93 -16.94
N VAL A 126 4.83 3.97 -15.62
CA VAL A 126 5.70 4.96 -14.97
C VAL A 126 7.04 4.31 -14.61
N PRO A 127 8.14 4.59 -15.35
CA PRO A 127 9.44 3.94 -15.16
C PRO A 127 10.05 4.09 -13.76
N ARG A 128 9.56 5.03 -12.95
CA ARG A 128 10.04 5.30 -11.59
C ARG A 128 9.34 4.48 -10.50
N LEU A 129 8.22 3.81 -10.80
CA LEU A 129 7.47 3.03 -9.79
C LEU A 129 7.93 1.57 -9.68
N PHE A 130 8.65 1.05 -10.67
CA PHE A 130 8.98 -0.37 -10.82
C PHE A 130 10.46 -0.62 -11.14
N LYS A 131 11.41 0.12 -10.55
CA LYS A 131 12.81 -0.33 -10.61
C LYS A 131 12.98 -1.47 -9.61
N SER A 132 12.63 -2.69 -10.05
CA SER A 132 12.60 -3.88 -9.21
C SER A 132 13.94 -4.10 -8.51
N CYS A 133 13.84 -4.45 -7.23
CA CYS A 133 14.88 -5.18 -6.53
C CYS A 133 14.89 -6.61 -7.07
N THR A 134 15.54 -6.83 -8.21
CA THR A 134 15.92 -8.16 -8.70
C THR A 134 17.43 -8.27 -8.66
#